data_AF-A0A8J3NRL0-F1
#
_entry.id   AF-A0A8J3NRL0-F1
#
_cell.length_a   1.000
_cell.length_b   1.000
_cell.length_c   1.000
_cell.angle_alpha   90.00
_cell.angle_beta   90.00
_cell.angle_gamma   90.00
#
_symmetry.space_group_name_H-M   'P 1'
#
loop_
_entity.id
_entity.type
_entity.pdbx_description
1 polymer ?
#
loop_
_entity_poly.entity_id
_entity_poly.type
_entity_poly.pdbx_seq_one_letter_code
_entity_poly.pdbx_strand_id
1 'polypeptide(L)'
;MLCHACHVHLRRDYPYCLHCGTLRKGAVVDSYAAPELRWADAAGERVHPLVKPTTTIGRSPDNDIVLDDASVSRHHARVVRNAEGFHLEDLNSFNGTTIGRRTFHGDWAPLPDESKLHIGDIPLRFAQPRSAAIGSKTMVRGVEHSILLPAPETEEAPTATGPLTARPRRRSGWALKQVPDMRGDQQWVLRNTRTGQYLQLDERDVFLWHQLDGENTVRDLLFAYAQRYGELALPRIERTLRTFAALELVRGLHGQREAEKPPLLKRFGQAVLKTLLRMEVSVKGLDSVFGRMYRSFGWRFFTRTGVVGLWLCILGGIYAMAVAGAHQNLFDINGAGVWGAVVIAAGYLVALIVHESAHALAVKSYGRTVTRGGFMLMMGMPFAFVDTSDMWFGSRWSRIVVTLSGPLSTAAIAGMLAAVAAWVPAPQVSGIAYQLAFGLYLNTLYNLNPLMPLDGYQALADALRLPRLREEASAYFTKGIWSDIKAGRKPGIKQIGMAAYGFTAVVGTGLFVLLGFLAWRDRLGGLVEEYLPPGIDVLVIVLGIGLIMFPIWYRLFRKLTGFIKSRKAATAEVAA
;
A
#
# COMPACT_ATOMS: atom_id res chain seq x y z
N MET A 1 -9.98 16.73 -4.10
CA MET A 1 -11.43 16.91 -3.92
C MET A 1 -12.07 15.54 -3.96
N LEU A 2 -13.18 15.31 -3.27
CA LEU A 2 -13.86 14.02 -3.30
C LEU A 2 -14.86 13.99 -4.47
N CYS A 3 -15.05 12.80 -5.06
CA CYS A 3 -16.14 12.55 -5.99
C CYS A 3 -17.48 12.73 -5.27
N HIS A 4 -18.46 13.34 -5.92
CA HIS A 4 -19.76 13.58 -5.29
C HIS A 4 -20.66 12.32 -5.26
N ALA A 5 -20.31 11.27 -6.02
CA ALA A 5 -21.03 10.00 -6.02
C ALA A 5 -20.35 8.97 -5.09
N CYS A 6 -19.10 8.60 -5.37
CA CYS A 6 -18.40 7.55 -4.62
C CYS A 6 -17.54 8.07 -3.44
N HIS A 7 -17.46 9.38 -3.24
CA HIS A 7 -16.60 10.02 -2.21
C HIS A 7 -15.10 9.71 -2.28
N VAL A 8 -14.60 9.08 -3.35
CA VAL A 8 -13.16 8.84 -3.55
C VAL A 8 -12.45 10.11 -4.03
N HIS A 9 -11.18 10.28 -3.64
CA HIS A 9 -10.33 11.37 -4.11
C HIS A 9 -10.24 11.41 -5.64
N LEU A 10 -10.73 12.53 -6.19
CA LEU A 10 -10.70 12.85 -7.60
C LEU A 10 -9.44 13.61 -7.96
N ARG A 11 -8.78 13.19 -9.06
CA ARG A 11 -7.73 13.97 -9.71
C ARG A 11 -8.36 15.11 -10.51
N ARG A 12 -7.88 16.34 -10.26
CA ARG A 12 -8.35 17.55 -10.95
C ARG A 12 -7.97 17.60 -12.43
N ASP A 13 -7.03 16.77 -12.84
CA ASP A 13 -6.68 16.66 -14.25
C ASP A 13 -7.88 16.09 -15.02
N TYR A 14 -8.57 15.08 -14.47
CA TYR A 14 -9.64 14.34 -15.17
C TYR A 14 -11.03 14.97 -14.99
N PRO A 15 -11.89 14.92 -16.02
CA PRO A 15 -13.25 15.43 -15.96
C PRO A 15 -14.21 14.39 -15.37
N TYR A 16 -13.81 13.11 -15.27
CA TYR A 16 -14.58 12.02 -14.65
C TYR A 16 -13.82 11.36 -13.52
N CYS A 17 -14.54 10.65 -12.66
CA CYS A 17 -13.97 9.85 -11.59
C CYS A 17 -13.43 8.53 -12.14
N LEU A 18 -12.11 8.31 -11.98
CA LEU A 18 -11.45 7.06 -12.38
C LEU A 18 -11.90 5.82 -11.57
N HIS A 19 -12.70 6.02 -10.52
CA HIS A 19 -13.23 4.93 -9.71
C HIS A 19 -14.68 4.56 -10.06
N CYS A 20 -15.53 5.52 -10.43
CA CYS A 20 -16.97 5.26 -10.65
C CYS A 20 -17.52 5.84 -11.95
N GLY A 21 -16.67 6.44 -12.80
CA GLY A 21 -17.09 7.02 -14.08
C GLY A 21 -17.83 8.36 -13.99
N THR A 22 -18.30 8.78 -12.81
CA THR A 22 -19.13 9.99 -12.66
C THR A 22 -18.39 11.27 -13.06
N LEU A 23 -19.05 12.14 -13.83
CA LEU A 23 -18.52 13.43 -14.26
C LEU A 23 -18.30 14.37 -13.06
N ARG A 24 -17.18 15.09 -13.04
CA ARG A 24 -16.87 16.12 -12.06
C ARG A 24 -17.80 17.32 -12.24
N LYS A 25 -18.43 17.79 -11.16
CA LYS A 25 -19.22 19.02 -11.17
C LYS A 25 -18.40 20.19 -11.74
N GLY A 26 -18.93 20.84 -12.78
CA GLY A 26 -18.29 21.98 -13.45
C GLY A 26 -17.09 21.63 -14.33
N ALA A 27 -16.85 20.35 -14.66
CA ALA A 27 -15.88 20.01 -15.70
C ALA A 27 -16.45 20.34 -17.08
N VAL A 28 -15.78 21.25 -17.78
CA VAL A 28 -15.98 21.48 -19.21
C VAL A 28 -15.39 20.26 -19.94
N VAL A 29 -16.22 19.56 -20.71
CA VAL A 29 -15.86 18.29 -21.36
C VAL A 29 -14.88 18.50 -22.52
N ASP A 30 -14.65 19.75 -22.92
CA ASP A 30 -13.92 20.13 -24.13
C ASP A 30 -12.40 19.93 -24.06
N SER A 31 -11.83 19.65 -22.87
CA SER A 31 -10.38 19.44 -22.70
C SER A 31 -9.93 17.98 -22.81
N TYR A 32 -10.83 17.08 -23.18
CA TYR A 32 -10.54 15.67 -23.42
C TYR A 32 -11.14 15.30 -24.76
N ALA A 33 -10.36 14.62 -25.60
CA ALA A 33 -10.94 13.96 -26.77
C ALA A 33 -12.16 13.16 -26.27
N ALA A 34 -13.32 13.37 -26.90
CA ALA A 34 -14.53 12.69 -26.47
C ALA A 34 -14.34 11.17 -26.67
N PRO A 35 -14.97 10.30 -25.87
CA PRO A 35 -15.05 8.88 -26.20
C PRO A 35 -15.53 8.71 -27.64
N GLU A 36 -14.90 7.84 -28.40
CA GLU A 36 -15.12 7.74 -29.85
C GLU A 36 -15.70 6.36 -30.20
N LEU A 37 -16.62 6.35 -31.15
CA LEU A 37 -16.92 5.14 -31.92
C LEU A 37 -16.09 5.16 -33.20
N ARG A 38 -15.39 4.05 -33.44
CA ARG A 38 -14.54 3.86 -34.61
C ARG A 38 -15.04 2.70 -35.44
N TRP A 39 -15.08 2.86 -36.76
CA TRP A 39 -15.45 1.78 -37.68
C TRP A 39 -14.72 1.97 -39.01
N ALA A 40 -14.71 0.92 -39.83
CA ALA A 40 -14.18 1.00 -41.18
C ALA A 40 -15.36 0.99 -42.16
N ASP A 41 -15.32 1.89 -43.14
CA ASP A 41 -16.19 1.87 -44.32
C ASP A 41 -15.35 1.78 -45.60
N ALA A 42 -16.00 1.76 -46.76
CA ALA A 42 -15.31 1.70 -48.06
C ALA A 42 -14.39 2.90 -48.34
N ALA A 43 -14.52 4.00 -47.59
CA ALA A 43 -13.72 5.21 -47.71
C ALA A 43 -12.58 5.32 -46.66
N GLY A 44 -12.52 4.40 -45.68
CA GLY A 44 -11.43 4.29 -44.70
C GLY A 44 -11.91 4.14 -43.25
N GLU A 45 -11.02 4.46 -42.29
CA GLU A 45 -11.37 4.48 -40.87
C GLU A 45 -12.17 5.75 -40.53
N ARG A 46 -13.38 5.57 -40.02
CA ARG A 46 -14.27 6.61 -39.52
C ARG A 46 -14.20 6.67 -38.00
N VAL A 47 -14.31 7.88 -37.48
CA VAL A 47 -14.29 8.17 -36.04
C VAL A 47 -15.40 9.17 -35.75
N HIS A 48 -16.26 8.84 -34.78
CA HIS A 48 -17.34 9.73 -34.33
C HIS A 48 -17.23 9.99 -32.81
N PRO A 49 -17.04 11.25 -32.38
CA PRO A 49 -16.98 11.63 -30.97
C PRO A 49 -18.37 11.58 -30.30
N LEU A 50 -18.45 10.97 -29.12
CA LEU A 50 -19.67 10.84 -28.32
C LEU A 50 -19.78 12.01 -27.32
N VAL A 51 -20.13 13.18 -27.84
CA VAL A 51 -20.29 14.41 -27.06
C VAL A 51 -21.71 14.63 -26.52
N LYS A 52 -22.73 14.03 -27.14
CA LYS A 52 -24.14 14.19 -26.76
C LYS A 52 -24.54 13.22 -25.61
N PRO A 53 -25.56 13.55 -24.79
CA PRO A 53 -26.12 12.63 -23.79
C PRO A 53 -26.69 11.35 -24.41
N THR A 54 -27.16 11.45 -25.65
CA THR A 54 -27.65 10.33 -26.45
C THR A 54 -27.15 10.51 -27.87
N THR A 55 -26.56 9.45 -28.43
CA THR A 55 -26.09 9.40 -29.82
C THR A 55 -26.80 8.24 -30.51
N THR A 56 -27.54 8.53 -31.58
CA THR A 56 -28.33 7.55 -32.33
C THR A 56 -27.52 6.91 -33.46
N ILE A 57 -27.77 5.63 -33.74
CA ILE A 57 -27.06 4.82 -34.73
C ILE A 57 -28.09 4.10 -35.61
N GLY A 58 -27.96 4.22 -36.92
CA GLY A 58 -28.82 3.49 -37.86
C GLY A 58 -28.52 3.80 -39.31
N ARG A 59 -29.30 3.22 -40.23
CA ARG A 59 -29.14 3.43 -41.68
C ARG A 59 -29.80 4.73 -42.18
N SER A 60 -30.79 5.24 -41.43
CA SER A 60 -31.51 6.44 -41.83
C SER A 60 -30.65 7.70 -41.64
N PRO A 61 -30.73 8.71 -42.53
CA PRO A 61 -29.86 9.89 -42.52
C PRO A 61 -30.10 10.84 -41.34
N ASP A 62 -31.17 10.64 -40.57
CA ASP A 62 -31.52 11.43 -39.38
C ASP A 62 -30.86 10.92 -38.08
N ASN A 63 -30.08 9.83 -38.13
CA ASN A 63 -29.26 9.39 -37.01
C ASN A 63 -27.96 10.18 -36.91
N ASP A 64 -27.39 10.28 -35.70
CA ASP A 64 -26.08 10.91 -35.50
C ASP A 64 -24.95 10.13 -36.17
N ILE A 65 -25.01 8.79 -36.12
CA ILE A 65 -24.10 7.88 -36.83
C ILE A 65 -24.89 7.13 -37.88
N VAL A 66 -24.65 7.48 -39.14
CA VAL A 66 -25.28 6.85 -40.30
C VAL A 66 -24.39 5.72 -40.80
N LEU A 67 -24.91 4.51 -40.78
CA LEU A 67 -24.26 3.30 -41.28
C LEU A 67 -25.02 2.79 -42.51
N ASP A 68 -24.47 3.02 -43.70
CA ASP A 68 -25.09 2.66 -44.96
C ASP A 68 -24.86 1.18 -45.31
N ASP A 69 -25.61 0.30 -44.66
CA ASP A 69 -25.54 -1.14 -44.89
C ASP A 69 -26.92 -1.81 -44.75
N ALA A 70 -27.19 -2.80 -45.58
CA ALA A 70 -28.48 -3.49 -45.62
C ALA A 70 -28.82 -4.21 -44.30
N SER A 71 -27.81 -4.69 -43.57
CA SER A 71 -27.93 -5.36 -42.27
C SER A 71 -28.30 -4.40 -41.13
N VAL A 72 -28.24 -3.09 -41.34
CA VAL A 72 -28.54 -2.08 -40.33
C VAL A 72 -29.97 -1.54 -40.46
N SER A 73 -30.75 -1.62 -39.37
CA SER A 73 -32.09 -1.03 -39.29
C SER A 73 -32.07 0.51 -39.38
N ARG A 74 -33.17 1.12 -39.81
CA ARG A 74 -33.29 2.60 -39.94
C ARG A 74 -32.91 3.34 -38.66
N HIS A 75 -33.40 2.88 -37.51
CA HIS A 75 -32.93 3.24 -36.18
C HIS A 75 -32.55 1.94 -35.49
N HIS A 76 -31.26 1.68 -35.36
CA HIS A 76 -30.78 0.36 -34.92
C HIS A 76 -30.50 0.36 -33.42
N ALA A 77 -29.71 1.33 -32.97
CA ALA A 77 -29.28 1.42 -31.59
C ALA A 77 -29.05 2.87 -31.18
N ARG A 78 -28.88 3.11 -29.89
CA ARG A 78 -28.38 4.38 -29.37
C ARG A 78 -27.38 4.16 -28.25
N VAL A 79 -26.39 5.03 -28.20
CA VAL A 79 -25.47 5.14 -27.07
C VAL A 79 -26.01 6.20 -26.13
N VAL A 80 -26.31 5.79 -24.89
CA VAL A 80 -26.80 6.67 -23.83
C VAL A 80 -25.71 6.86 -22.80
N ARG A 81 -25.51 8.11 -22.38
CA ARG A 81 -24.59 8.48 -21.31
C ARG A 81 -25.39 8.82 -20.04
N ASN A 82 -25.20 8.04 -18.99
CA ASN A 82 -25.83 8.26 -17.68
C ASN A 82 -24.77 8.41 -16.56
N ALA A 83 -25.21 8.35 -15.29
CA ALA A 83 -24.33 8.49 -14.12
C ALA A 83 -23.40 7.28 -13.88
N GLU A 84 -23.73 6.12 -14.45
CA GLU A 84 -23.01 4.84 -14.30
C GLU A 84 -22.02 4.59 -15.45
N GLY A 85 -22.18 5.25 -16.59
CA GLY A 85 -21.25 5.20 -17.71
C GLY A 85 -21.92 5.37 -19.08
N PHE A 86 -21.31 4.74 -20.08
CA PHE A 86 -21.90 4.61 -21.41
C PHE A 86 -22.63 3.27 -21.50
N HIS A 87 -23.83 3.30 -22.05
CA HIS A 87 -24.65 2.14 -22.32
C HIS A 87 -25.04 2.15 -23.80
N LEU A 88 -25.11 0.96 -24.38
CA LEU A 88 -25.65 0.74 -25.71
C LEU A 88 -27.02 0.09 -25.56
N GLU A 89 -28.02 0.70 -26.17
CA GLU A 89 -29.40 0.23 -26.17
C GLU A 89 -29.81 -0.11 -27.59
N ASP A 90 -30.29 -1.34 -27.80
CA ASP A 90 -30.83 -1.78 -29.08
C ASP A 90 -32.28 -1.31 -29.21
N LEU A 91 -32.63 -0.70 -30.34
CA LEU A 91 -33.96 -0.14 -30.58
C LEU A 91 -34.87 -1.15 -31.30
N ASN A 92 -34.86 -2.40 -30.83
CA ASN A 92 -35.53 -3.55 -31.47
C ASN A 92 -35.11 -3.72 -32.93
N SER A 93 -33.79 -3.73 -33.17
CA SER A 93 -33.26 -3.91 -34.52
C SER A 93 -33.51 -5.34 -35.02
N PHE A 94 -33.60 -5.49 -36.35
CA PHE A 94 -33.89 -6.78 -36.98
C PHE A 94 -32.77 -7.81 -36.77
N ASN A 95 -31.50 -7.40 -36.93
CA ASN A 95 -30.33 -8.27 -36.78
C ASN A 95 -29.73 -8.27 -35.36
N GLY A 96 -30.22 -7.39 -34.49
CA GLY A 96 -29.74 -7.26 -33.12
C GLY A 96 -28.40 -6.52 -33.04
N THR A 97 -28.11 -6.05 -31.83
CA THR A 97 -26.84 -5.41 -31.50
C THR A 97 -25.97 -6.40 -30.74
N THR A 98 -24.70 -6.52 -31.14
CA THR A 98 -23.75 -7.44 -30.50
C THR A 98 -22.67 -6.68 -29.76
N ILE A 99 -22.37 -7.05 -28.51
CA ILE A 99 -21.16 -6.59 -27.79
C ILE A 99 -20.33 -7.82 -27.42
N GLY A 100 -19.09 -7.88 -27.90
CA GLY A 100 -18.21 -9.04 -27.73
C GLY A 100 -18.78 -10.29 -28.40
N ARG A 101 -19.37 -11.20 -27.61
CA ARG A 101 -20.02 -12.45 -28.08
C ARG A 101 -21.52 -12.51 -27.80
N ARG A 102 -22.10 -11.47 -27.18
CA ARG A 102 -23.52 -11.45 -26.82
C ARG A 102 -24.28 -10.54 -27.77
N THR A 103 -25.26 -11.10 -28.47
CA THR A 103 -26.25 -10.38 -29.27
C THR A 103 -27.50 -10.18 -28.43
N PHE A 104 -28.11 -9.01 -28.51
CA PHE A 104 -29.36 -8.68 -27.82
C PHE A 104 -30.26 -7.82 -28.71
N HIS A 105 -31.56 -7.91 -28.46
CA HIS A 105 -32.61 -7.18 -29.16
C HIS A 105 -33.48 -6.45 -28.14
N GLY A 106 -33.73 -5.16 -28.32
CA GLY A 106 -34.61 -4.37 -27.45
C GLY A 106 -34.14 -4.20 -26.01
N ASP A 107 -32.88 -4.55 -25.71
CA ASP A 107 -32.29 -4.50 -24.38
C ASP A 107 -31.10 -3.54 -24.36
N TRP A 108 -30.61 -3.22 -23.16
CA TRP A 108 -29.45 -2.35 -22.97
C TRP A 108 -28.30 -3.09 -22.30
N ALA A 109 -27.08 -2.70 -22.64
CA ALA A 109 -25.87 -3.26 -22.08
C ALA A 109 -24.84 -2.17 -21.77
N PRO A 110 -24.05 -2.29 -20.70
CA PRO A 110 -22.93 -1.40 -20.45
C PRO A 110 -21.91 -1.49 -21.59
N LEU A 111 -21.25 -0.37 -21.89
CA LEU A 111 -20.26 -0.25 -22.96
C LEU A 111 -18.85 0.09 -22.39
N PRO A 112 -18.08 -0.93 -21.97
CA PRO A 112 -16.71 -0.75 -21.47
C PRO A 112 -15.73 -0.20 -22.52
N ASP A 113 -14.65 0.44 -22.08
CA ASP A 113 -13.54 0.86 -22.96
C ASP A 113 -12.98 -0.33 -23.76
N GLU A 114 -12.61 -0.07 -25.02
CA GLU A 114 -12.12 -1.06 -25.99
C GLU A 114 -13.12 -2.15 -26.40
N SER A 115 -14.40 -1.95 -26.13
CA SER A 115 -15.44 -2.88 -26.54
C SER A 115 -15.58 -2.93 -28.06
N LYS A 116 -15.56 -4.15 -28.60
CA LYS A 116 -15.96 -4.44 -29.97
C LYS A 116 -17.46 -4.69 -29.99
N LEU A 117 -18.17 -3.93 -30.79
CA LEU A 117 -19.60 -4.07 -31.00
C LEU A 117 -19.89 -4.32 -32.49
N HIS A 118 -20.98 -5.00 -32.80
CA HIS A 118 -21.51 -5.10 -34.15
C HIS A 118 -22.92 -4.52 -34.19
N ILE A 119 -23.15 -3.67 -35.18
CA ILE A 119 -24.45 -3.10 -35.51
C ILE A 119 -24.80 -3.66 -36.88
N GLY A 120 -25.67 -4.66 -36.92
CA GLY A 120 -25.76 -5.55 -38.08
C GLY A 120 -24.41 -6.24 -38.31
N ASP A 121 -23.91 -6.20 -39.55
CA ASP A 121 -22.65 -6.81 -39.96
C ASP A 121 -21.44 -5.86 -39.83
N ILE A 122 -21.65 -4.59 -39.46
CA ILE A 122 -20.57 -3.62 -39.35
C ILE A 122 -19.91 -3.74 -37.97
N PRO A 123 -18.59 -3.99 -37.90
CA PRO A 123 -17.84 -3.94 -36.65
C PRO A 123 -17.51 -2.49 -36.27
N LEU A 124 -17.90 -2.10 -35.07
CA LEU A 124 -17.53 -0.84 -34.44
C LEU A 124 -16.66 -1.13 -33.19
N ARG A 125 -15.84 -0.15 -32.81
CA ARG A 125 -15.04 -0.18 -31.59
C ARG A 125 -15.28 1.09 -30.80
N PHE A 126 -15.65 0.92 -29.54
CA PHE A 126 -15.70 2.02 -28.59
C PHE A 126 -14.32 2.22 -27.96
N ALA A 127 -13.77 3.43 -28.06
CA ALA A 127 -12.47 3.77 -27.52
C ALA A 127 -12.54 5.06 -26.71
N GLN A 128 -12.05 5.03 -25.48
CA GLN A 128 -11.82 6.22 -24.70
C GLN A 128 -10.37 6.70 -24.94
N PRO A 129 -10.16 7.98 -25.30
CA PRO A 129 -8.83 8.44 -25.68
C PRO A 129 -7.84 8.37 -24.50
N ARG A 130 -6.68 7.76 -24.78
CA ARG A 130 -5.55 7.65 -23.86
C ARG A 130 -4.47 8.61 -24.34
N SER A 131 -4.34 9.80 -23.75
CA SER A 131 -3.16 10.63 -24.03
C SER A 131 -1.91 10.00 -23.40
N ALA A 132 -0.77 10.02 -24.11
CA ALA A 132 0.50 9.45 -23.65
C ALA A 132 0.98 10.02 -22.30
N ALA A 133 0.51 11.22 -21.92
CA ALA A 133 0.75 11.81 -20.60
C ALA A 133 0.13 11.00 -19.44
N ILE A 134 -0.89 10.19 -19.72
CA ILE A 134 -1.61 9.33 -18.75
C ILE A 134 -0.78 8.10 -18.38
N GLY A 135 0.05 7.59 -19.31
CA GLY A 135 0.83 6.36 -19.12
C GLY A 135 1.93 6.45 -18.06
N SER A 136 2.42 7.64 -17.75
CA SER A 136 3.53 7.83 -16.80
C SER A 136 3.12 7.96 -15.33
N LYS A 137 1.83 8.14 -15.04
CA LYS A 137 1.36 8.38 -13.66
C LYS A 137 0.11 7.59 -13.35
N THR A 138 0.33 6.30 -13.07
CA THR A 138 -0.59 5.36 -12.42
C THR A 138 -1.61 4.73 -13.36
N MET A 139 -1.21 3.65 -14.03
CA MET A 139 -2.16 2.60 -14.38
C MET A 139 -2.29 1.64 -13.20
N VAL A 140 -3.46 1.67 -12.55
CA VAL A 140 -3.98 0.47 -11.92
C VAL A 140 -4.94 -0.11 -12.91
N ARG A 141 -4.54 -1.22 -13.54
CA ARG A 141 -5.48 -2.06 -14.27
C ARG A 141 -6.30 -2.78 -13.20
N GLY A 142 -7.36 -2.14 -12.74
CA GLY A 142 -8.46 -2.85 -12.09
C GLY A 142 -9.04 -3.76 -13.16
N VAL A 143 -8.94 -5.08 -12.99
CA VAL A 143 -9.73 -6.01 -13.79
C VAL A 143 -11.12 -6.00 -13.17
N GLU A 144 -11.90 -4.96 -13.45
CA GLU A 144 -13.35 -5.10 -13.38
C GLU A 144 -13.75 -5.73 -14.72
N HIS A 145 -14.19 -6.98 -14.63
CA HIS A 145 -14.76 -7.78 -15.70
C HIS A 145 -13.88 -7.98 -16.95
N SER A 146 -12.76 -8.70 -16.80
CA SER A 146 -12.49 -9.70 -17.84
C SER A 146 -13.54 -10.78 -17.65
N ILE A 147 -14.56 -10.81 -18.50
CA ILE A 147 -15.34 -12.03 -18.71
C ILE A 147 -14.30 -13.07 -19.13
N LEU A 148 -13.88 -13.89 -18.17
CA LEU A 148 -13.23 -15.15 -18.46
C LEU A 148 -14.33 -15.96 -19.13
N LEU A 149 -14.27 -16.04 -20.45
CA LEU A 149 -14.85 -17.19 -21.13
C LEU A 149 -14.36 -18.43 -20.38
N PRO A 150 -15.23 -19.41 -20.08
CA PRO A 150 -14.75 -20.71 -19.67
C PRO A 150 -13.70 -21.13 -20.71
N ALA A 151 -12.50 -21.48 -20.25
CA ALA A 151 -11.60 -22.22 -21.11
C ALA A 151 -12.37 -23.47 -21.57
N PRO A 152 -12.24 -23.90 -22.84
CA PRO A 152 -12.80 -25.19 -23.23
C PRO A 152 -12.36 -26.23 -22.20
N GLU A 153 -13.31 -26.99 -21.65
CA GLU A 153 -13.11 -27.92 -20.53
C GLU A 153 -12.22 -29.13 -20.88
N THR A 154 -11.52 -29.10 -22.01
CA THR A 154 -10.70 -30.21 -22.50
C THR A 154 -9.48 -29.70 -23.25
N GLU A 155 -8.52 -29.14 -22.51
CA GLU A 155 -7.11 -29.21 -22.91
C GLU A 155 -6.29 -29.48 -21.65
N GLU A 156 -6.05 -30.77 -21.41
CA GLU A 156 -5.02 -31.20 -20.47
C GLU A 156 -3.69 -30.56 -20.89
N ALA A 157 -3.20 -29.64 -20.05
CA ALA A 157 -1.91 -29.02 -20.27
C ALA A 157 -0.83 -30.12 -20.40
N PRO A 158 0.03 -30.08 -21.43
CA PRO A 158 1.03 -31.13 -21.64
C PRO A 158 1.91 -31.27 -20.39
N THR A 159 1.91 -32.49 -19.86
CA THR A 159 2.70 -32.90 -18.69
C THR A 159 4.19 -32.75 -18.97
N ALA A 160 4.82 -31.72 -18.39
CA ALA A 160 6.27 -31.53 -18.50
C ALA A 160 7.03 -32.50 -17.58
N THR A 161 7.95 -33.28 -18.15
CA THR A 161 8.77 -34.32 -17.49
C THR A 161 10.05 -33.80 -16.80
N GLY A 162 10.28 -32.48 -16.70
CA GLY A 162 11.45 -31.91 -16.01
C GLY A 162 11.40 -30.39 -15.77
N PRO A 163 12.29 -29.83 -14.90
CA PRO A 163 12.26 -28.41 -14.51
C PRO A 163 12.55 -27.45 -15.67
N LEU A 164 13.32 -27.89 -16.67
CA LEU A 164 13.68 -27.09 -17.85
C LEU A 164 12.63 -27.14 -18.97
N THR A 165 11.75 -28.15 -18.98
CA THR A 165 10.69 -28.32 -19.99
C THR A 165 9.35 -27.78 -19.51
N ALA A 166 9.27 -27.33 -18.25
CA ALA A 166 8.10 -26.65 -17.71
C ALA A 166 7.77 -25.39 -18.52
N ARG A 167 6.48 -25.17 -18.78
CA ARG A 167 5.94 -23.98 -19.47
C ARG A 167 5.17 -23.12 -18.47
N PRO A 168 5.86 -22.23 -17.73
CA PRO A 168 5.21 -21.40 -16.73
C PRO A 168 4.29 -20.37 -17.39
N ARG A 169 3.04 -20.33 -16.94
CA ARG A 169 2.01 -19.39 -17.44
C ARG A 169 1.50 -18.49 -16.32
N ARG A 170 1.41 -17.17 -16.58
CA ARG A 170 0.76 -16.22 -15.65
C ARG A 170 -0.70 -16.59 -15.38
N ARG A 171 -1.10 -16.61 -14.11
CA ARG A 171 -2.52 -16.65 -13.71
C ARG A 171 -3.15 -15.27 -13.94
N SER A 172 -4.44 -15.20 -14.23
CA SER A 172 -5.18 -13.93 -14.30
C SER A 172 -5.39 -13.33 -12.90
N GLY A 173 -5.46 -12.00 -12.79
CA GLY A 173 -5.65 -11.30 -11.51
C GLY A 173 -4.35 -10.79 -10.89
N TRP A 174 -3.64 -9.95 -11.62
CA TRP A 174 -2.44 -9.27 -11.15
C TRP A 174 -2.42 -7.81 -11.61
N ALA A 175 -1.74 -6.96 -10.85
CA ALA A 175 -1.49 -5.57 -11.21
C ALA A 175 0.01 -5.27 -11.05
N LEU A 176 0.64 -4.79 -12.12
CA LEU A 176 2.06 -4.42 -12.13
C LEU A 176 2.17 -2.89 -12.24
N LYS A 177 2.96 -2.27 -11.35
CA LYS A 177 3.21 -0.83 -11.37
C LYS A 177 4.70 -0.53 -11.27
N GLN A 178 5.16 0.37 -12.12
CA GLN A 178 6.49 0.94 -12.05
C GLN A 178 6.58 2.00 -10.95
N VAL A 179 7.59 1.90 -10.10
CA VAL A 179 7.93 2.85 -9.04
C VAL A 179 9.29 3.48 -9.39
N PRO A 180 9.35 4.80 -9.65
CA PRO A 180 10.60 5.44 -10.01
C PRO A 180 11.58 5.45 -8.82
N ASP A 181 12.77 4.90 -9.02
CA ASP A 181 13.92 4.99 -8.10
C ASP A 181 14.85 6.16 -8.49
N MET A 182 15.58 6.71 -7.54
CA MET A 182 16.47 7.87 -7.70
C MET A 182 17.76 7.55 -8.49
N ARG A 183 18.12 6.27 -8.65
CA ARG A 183 19.28 5.84 -9.45
C ARG A 183 19.01 5.75 -10.96
N GLY A 184 17.76 5.94 -11.38
CA GLY A 184 17.32 5.62 -12.74
C GLY A 184 17.01 4.13 -12.94
N ASP A 185 17.29 3.28 -11.95
CA ASP A 185 16.87 1.88 -11.94
C ASP A 185 15.35 1.79 -11.79
N GLN A 186 14.70 1.08 -12.71
CA GLN A 186 13.25 0.94 -12.71
C GLN A 186 12.85 -0.16 -11.73
N GLN A 187 12.29 0.22 -10.56
CA GLN A 187 11.68 -0.75 -9.65
C GLN A 187 10.21 -0.97 -10.00
N TRP A 188 9.72 -2.18 -9.78
CA TRP A 188 8.36 -2.57 -10.11
C TRP A 188 7.69 -3.25 -8.91
N VAL A 189 6.39 -3.05 -8.76
CA VAL A 189 5.58 -3.69 -7.73
C VAL A 189 4.48 -4.50 -8.40
N LEU A 190 4.50 -5.80 -8.19
CA LEU A 190 3.50 -6.75 -8.64
C LEU A 190 2.56 -7.09 -7.47
N ARG A 191 1.26 -6.90 -7.70
CA ARG A 191 0.19 -7.27 -6.78
C ARG A 191 -0.57 -8.46 -7.32
N ASN A 192 -0.79 -9.47 -6.50
CA ASN A 192 -1.80 -10.50 -6.76
C ASN A 192 -3.16 -9.95 -6.29
N THR A 193 -4.12 -9.78 -7.21
CA THR A 193 -5.44 -9.20 -6.86
C THR A 193 -6.35 -10.21 -6.15
N ARG A 194 -6.03 -11.50 -6.19
CA ARG A 194 -6.78 -12.57 -5.53
C ARG A 194 -6.33 -12.76 -4.08
N THR A 195 -5.02 -12.87 -3.85
CA THR A 195 -4.46 -13.11 -2.50
C THR A 195 -4.18 -11.80 -1.75
N GLY A 196 -4.14 -10.66 -2.45
CA GLY A 196 -3.80 -9.36 -1.88
C GLY A 196 -2.31 -9.22 -1.53
N GLN A 197 -1.46 -10.14 -1.98
CA GLN A 197 -0.01 -10.10 -1.72
C GLN A 197 0.72 -9.19 -2.70
N TYR A 198 1.81 -8.58 -2.22
CA TYR A 198 2.67 -7.68 -2.98
C TYR A 198 4.08 -8.27 -3.11
N LEU A 199 4.69 -8.06 -4.27
CA LEU A 199 6.07 -8.45 -4.57
C LEU A 199 6.79 -7.29 -5.25
N GLN A 200 7.95 -6.90 -4.72
CA GLN A 200 8.85 -5.97 -5.39
C GLN A 200 9.72 -6.74 -6.39
N LEU A 201 9.85 -6.20 -7.59
CA LEU A 201 10.58 -6.75 -8.72
C LEU A 201 11.57 -5.72 -9.24
N ASP A 202 12.74 -6.19 -9.66
CA ASP A 202 13.65 -5.39 -10.47
C ASP A 202 13.35 -5.56 -11.98
N GLU A 203 14.08 -4.83 -12.83
CA GLU A 203 13.91 -4.89 -14.28
C GLU A 203 14.07 -6.32 -14.84
N ARG A 204 14.99 -7.10 -14.28
CA ARG A 204 15.29 -8.47 -14.73
C ARG A 204 14.16 -9.42 -14.39
N ASP A 205 13.58 -9.27 -13.20
CA ASP A 205 12.45 -10.06 -12.76
C ASP A 205 11.17 -9.70 -13.55
N VAL A 206 11.02 -8.44 -13.97
CA VAL A 206 9.94 -8.00 -14.86
C VAL A 206 10.10 -8.52 -16.28
N PHE A 207 11.33 -8.56 -16.81
CA PHE A 207 11.59 -9.23 -18.08
C PHE A 207 11.12 -10.68 -18.04
N LEU A 208 11.52 -11.44 -17.01
CA LEU A 208 11.06 -12.82 -16.83
C LEU A 208 9.54 -12.88 -16.72
N TRP A 209 8.91 -12.00 -15.94
CA TRP A 209 7.45 -11.93 -15.80
C TRP A 209 6.72 -11.75 -17.13
N HIS A 210 7.24 -10.91 -18.04
CA HIS A 210 6.63 -10.70 -19.35
C HIS A 210 6.69 -11.93 -20.26
N GLN A 211 7.72 -12.75 -20.11
CA GLN A 211 7.93 -13.98 -20.89
C GLN A 211 7.12 -15.19 -20.37
N LEU A 212 6.40 -15.07 -19.25
CA LEU A 212 5.54 -16.12 -18.69
C LEU A 212 4.15 -16.16 -19.37
N ASP A 213 4.13 -16.37 -20.68
CA ASP A 213 2.92 -16.51 -21.50
C ASP A 213 2.35 -17.94 -21.53
N GLY A 214 3.18 -18.94 -21.19
CA GLY A 214 2.84 -20.37 -21.26
C GLY A 214 3.28 -21.04 -22.57
N GLU A 215 3.88 -20.29 -23.50
CA GLU A 215 4.47 -20.81 -24.73
C GLU A 215 5.95 -21.10 -24.52
N ASN A 216 6.65 -20.22 -23.80
CA ASN A 216 8.06 -20.36 -23.47
C ASN A 216 8.32 -21.45 -22.42
N THR A 217 9.26 -22.36 -22.68
CA THR A 217 9.79 -23.28 -21.67
C THR A 217 10.79 -22.57 -20.75
N VAL A 218 11.10 -23.14 -19.58
CA VAL A 218 12.17 -22.61 -18.70
C VAL A 218 13.52 -22.55 -19.42
N ARG A 219 13.78 -23.46 -20.37
CA ARG A 219 14.95 -23.39 -21.26
C ARG A 219 14.91 -22.16 -22.17
N ASP A 220 13.77 -21.85 -22.78
CA ASP A 220 13.61 -20.67 -23.65
C ASP A 220 13.75 -19.38 -22.85
N LEU A 221 13.23 -19.35 -21.61
CA LEU A 221 13.43 -18.25 -20.66
C LEU A 221 14.93 -18.05 -20.35
N LEU A 222 15.68 -19.13 -20.17
CA LEU A 222 17.13 -19.07 -19.94
C LEU A 222 17.87 -18.47 -21.14
N PHE A 223 17.53 -18.87 -22.37
CA PHE A 223 18.13 -18.31 -23.58
C PHE A 223 17.73 -16.84 -23.79
N ALA A 224 16.45 -16.50 -23.64
CA ALA A 224 15.97 -15.13 -23.76
C ALA A 224 16.64 -14.21 -22.71
N TYR A 225 16.83 -14.71 -21.49
CA TYR A 225 17.52 -13.99 -20.42
C TYR A 225 19.01 -13.80 -20.73
N ALA A 226 19.69 -14.85 -21.20
CA ALA A 226 21.09 -14.78 -21.61
C ALA A 226 21.30 -13.81 -22.80
N GLN A 227 20.40 -13.80 -23.78
CA GLN A 227 20.45 -12.89 -24.92
C GLN A 227 20.29 -11.42 -24.51
N ARG A 228 19.44 -11.13 -23.51
CA ARG A 228 19.17 -9.76 -23.05
C ARG A 228 20.25 -9.22 -22.10
N TYR A 229 20.76 -10.04 -21.20
CA TYR A 229 21.63 -9.60 -20.10
C TYR A 229 23.06 -10.17 -20.14
N GLY A 230 23.38 -11.05 -21.10
CA GLY A 230 24.71 -11.62 -21.28
C GLY A 230 25.11 -12.68 -20.24
N GLU A 231 24.18 -13.19 -19.43
CA GLU A 231 24.46 -14.16 -18.36
C GLU A 231 23.47 -15.35 -18.36
N LEU A 232 23.97 -16.56 -18.19
CA LEU A 232 23.17 -17.78 -18.01
C LEU A 232 22.85 -17.99 -16.53
N ALA A 233 21.78 -17.35 -16.04
CA ALA A 233 21.44 -17.31 -14.61
C ALA A 233 20.32 -18.28 -14.18
N LEU A 234 20.47 -19.58 -14.45
CA LEU A 234 19.44 -20.59 -14.10
C LEU A 234 19.00 -20.54 -12.60
N PRO A 235 19.91 -20.41 -11.61
CA PRO A 235 19.50 -20.32 -10.20
C PRO A 235 18.62 -19.11 -9.88
N ARG A 236 18.82 -18.00 -10.61
CA ARG A 236 17.99 -16.79 -10.46
C ARG A 236 16.61 -17.01 -11.05
N ILE A 237 16.53 -17.56 -12.26
CA ILE A 237 15.25 -17.87 -12.92
C ILE A 237 14.43 -18.81 -12.04
N GLU A 238 15.03 -19.89 -11.53
CA GLU A 238 14.35 -20.81 -10.62
C GLU A 238 13.87 -20.13 -9.34
N ARG A 239 14.70 -19.30 -8.70
CA ARG A 239 14.30 -18.57 -7.48
C ARG A 239 13.11 -17.64 -7.75
N THR A 240 13.14 -16.96 -8.89
CA THR A 240 12.09 -16.01 -9.31
C THR A 240 10.78 -16.75 -9.59
N LEU A 241 10.84 -17.84 -10.37
CA LEU A 241 9.70 -18.71 -10.65
C LEU A 241 9.12 -19.35 -9.38
N ARG A 242 9.96 -19.79 -8.44
CA ARG A 242 9.52 -20.28 -7.12
C ARG A 242 8.81 -19.19 -6.32
N THR A 243 9.32 -17.96 -6.36
CA THR A 243 8.70 -16.81 -5.67
C THR A 243 7.32 -16.50 -6.26
N PHE A 244 7.19 -16.49 -7.59
CA PHE A 244 5.90 -16.31 -8.25
C PHE A 244 4.93 -17.46 -7.98
N ALA A 245 5.40 -18.70 -7.97
CA ALA A 245 4.60 -19.87 -7.65
C ALA A 245 4.10 -19.84 -6.19
N ALA A 246 4.95 -19.45 -5.24
CA ALA A 246 4.61 -19.33 -3.82
C ALA A 246 3.54 -18.25 -3.55
N LEU A 247 3.46 -17.23 -4.42
CA LEU A 247 2.45 -16.17 -4.37
C LEU A 247 1.23 -16.46 -5.26
N GLU A 248 1.10 -17.69 -5.76
CA GLU A 248 0.02 -18.13 -6.66
C GLU A 248 -0.15 -17.26 -7.92
N LEU A 249 0.94 -16.70 -8.44
CA LEU A 249 0.94 -15.85 -9.63
C LEU A 249 1.11 -16.63 -10.95
N VAL A 250 1.58 -17.88 -10.88
CA VAL A 250 1.98 -18.70 -12.05
C VAL A 250 1.40 -20.13 -11.96
N ARG A 251 1.11 -20.76 -13.10
CA ARG A 251 0.78 -22.19 -13.27
C ARG A 251 1.86 -22.89 -14.10
N GLY A 252 1.94 -24.23 -14.05
CA GLY A 252 2.83 -25.01 -14.91
C GLY A 252 4.21 -25.33 -14.32
N LEU A 253 4.43 -25.09 -13.02
CA LEU A 253 5.63 -25.51 -12.30
C LEU A 253 5.30 -26.71 -11.40
N HIS A 254 5.93 -27.87 -11.66
CA HIS A 254 5.88 -29.06 -10.80
C HIS A 254 7.12 -29.13 -9.91
N GLY A 255 6.97 -29.74 -8.73
CA GLY A 255 8.06 -29.97 -7.79
C GLY A 255 8.18 -28.91 -6.70
N GLN A 256 7.15 -28.77 -5.87
CA GLN A 256 7.40 -28.32 -4.50
C GLN A 256 8.14 -29.46 -3.80
N ARG A 257 9.48 -29.40 -3.70
CA ARG A 257 10.12 -30.05 -2.55
C ARG A 257 9.59 -29.32 -1.33
N GLU A 258 8.66 -29.94 -0.61
CA GLU A 258 8.37 -29.56 0.78
C GLU A 258 9.73 -29.38 1.45
N ALA A 259 10.01 -28.16 1.92
CA ALA A 259 11.20 -27.93 2.72
C ALA A 259 11.19 -28.94 3.87
N GLU A 260 12.27 -29.71 3.99
CA GLU A 260 12.47 -30.72 5.02
C GLU A 260 12.05 -30.16 6.37
N LYS A 261 10.96 -30.72 6.93
CA LYS A 261 10.37 -30.25 8.19
C LYS A 261 11.44 -30.49 9.27
N PRO A 262 11.92 -29.45 9.99
CA PRO A 262 12.93 -29.65 11.02
C PRO A 262 12.40 -30.61 12.12
N PRO A 263 13.29 -31.34 12.82
CA PRO A 263 12.89 -32.34 13.82
C PRO A 263 12.02 -31.74 14.94
N LEU A 264 11.10 -32.55 15.48
CA LEU A 264 10.02 -32.13 16.41
C LEU A 264 10.51 -31.32 17.63
N LEU A 265 11.66 -31.66 18.21
CA LEU A 265 12.24 -30.90 19.33
C LEU A 265 12.67 -29.47 18.93
N LYS A 266 13.23 -29.30 17.72
CA LYS A 266 13.54 -27.97 17.17
C LYS A 266 12.27 -27.21 16.79
N ARG A 267 11.18 -27.90 16.43
CA ARG A 267 9.87 -27.28 16.19
C ARG A 267 9.27 -26.71 17.46
N PHE A 268 9.34 -27.40 18.59
CA PHE A 268 8.80 -26.87 19.84
C PHE A 268 9.57 -25.64 20.31
N GLY A 269 10.91 -25.70 20.34
CA GLY A 269 11.75 -24.56 20.70
C GLY A 269 11.62 -23.38 19.71
N GLN A 270 11.59 -23.63 18.40
CA GLN A 270 11.38 -22.58 17.41
C GLN A 270 9.94 -22.07 17.36
N ALA A 271 8.93 -22.89 17.66
CA ALA A 271 7.54 -22.47 17.72
C ALA A 271 7.31 -21.61 18.96
N VAL A 272 7.75 -22.03 20.14
CA VAL A 272 7.68 -21.22 21.37
C VAL A 272 8.42 -19.90 21.17
N LEU A 273 9.64 -19.93 20.63
CA LEU A 273 10.42 -18.72 20.35
C LEU A 273 9.75 -17.83 19.29
N LYS A 274 9.15 -18.41 18.24
CA LYS A 274 8.48 -17.65 17.16
C LYS A 274 7.11 -17.13 17.60
N THR A 275 6.42 -17.82 18.49
CA THR A 275 5.17 -17.36 19.13
C THR A 275 5.45 -16.26 20.13
N LEU A 276 6.51 -16.37 20.96
CA LEU A 276 6.98 -15.29 21.84
C LEU A 276 7.46 -14.06 21.07
N LEU A 277 8.15 -14.25 19.93
CA LEU A 277 8.66 -13.16 19.08
C LEU A 277 7.62 -12.58 18.11
N ARG A 278 6.51 -13.29 17.86
CA ARG A 278 5.44 -12.89 16.93
C ARG A 278 4.08 -13.28 17.50
N MET A 279 3.75 -12.79 18.69
CA MET A 279 2.36 -12.64 19.07
C MET A 279 1.75 -11.57 18.15
N GLU A 280 1.46 -11.94 16.91
CA GLU A 280 0.76 -11.13 15.91
C GLU A 280 -0.62 -11.76 15.72
N VAL A 281 -1.63 -11.13 16.29
CA VAL A 281 -3.04 -11.47 16.06
C VAL A 281 -3.50 -10.65 14.88
N SER A 282 -3.50 -11.26 13.69
CA SER A 282 -3.95 -10.61 12.45
C SER A 282 -5.39 -11.00 12.11
N VAL A 283 -6.21 -10.00 11.81
CA VAL A 283 -7.60 -10.15 11.37
C VAL A 283 -7.67 -9.88 9.88
N LYS A 284 -8.18 -10.86 9.12
CA LYS A 284 -8.46 -10.74 7.68
C LYS A 284 -9.90 -10.26 7.47
N GLY A 285 -10.18 -9.62 6.33
CA GLY A 285 -11.54 -9.20 5.96
C GLY A 285 -11.98 -7.83 6.51
N LEU A 286 -11.06 -7.06 7.11
CA LEU A 286 -11.32 -5.71 7.60
C LEU A 286 -11.73 -4.71 6.49
N ASP A 287 -11.45 -5.05 5.22
CA ASP A 287 -11.78 -4.24 4.06
C ASP A 287 -13.25 -3.80 4.02
N SER A 288 -14.17 -4.74 4.33
CA SER A 288 -15.61 -4.51 4.32
C SER A 288 -16.07 -3.61 5.48
N VAL A 289 -15.45 -3.77 6.64
CA VAL A 289 -15.73 -2.98 7.86
C VAL A 289 -15.33 -1.53 7.63
N PHE A 290 -14.08 -1.29 7.22
CA PHE A 290 -13.59 0.05 6.93
C PHE A 290 -14.29 0.66 5.71
N GLY A 291 -14.68 -0.14 4.72
CA GLY A 291 -15.51 0.31 3.60
C GLY A 291 -16.87 0.84 4.04
N ARG A 292 -17.55 0.15 4.98
CA ARG A 292 -18.81 0.62 5.57
C ARG A 292 -18.61 1.88 6.41
N MET A 293 -17.62 1.88 7.31
CA MET A 293 -17.31 3.05 8.16
C MET A 293 -16.99 4.29 7.31
N TYR A 294 -16.21 4.11 6.24
CA TYR A 294 -15.86 5.20 5.32
C TYR A 294 -17.10 5.81 4.65
N ARG A 295 -18.01 4.97 4.13
CA ARG A 295 -19.24 5.44 3.48
C ARG A 295 -20.21 6.11 4.46
N SER A 296 -20.33 5.61 5.69
CA SER A 296 -21.25 6.17 6.68
C SER A 296 -20.78 7.54 7.19
N PHE A 297 -19.54 7.65 7.66
CA PHE A 297 -19.03 8.88 8.26
C PHE A 297 -17.60 9.24 7.87
N GLY A 298 -16.73 8.27 7.60
CA GLY A 298 -15.30 8.48 7.42
C GLY A 298 -14.94 9.44 6.28
N TRP A 299 -15.76 9.50 5.21
CA TRP A 299 -15.55 10.43 4.09
C TRP A 299 -15.53 11.91 4.51
N ARG A 300 -16.22 12.27 5.60
CA ARG A 300 -16.31 13.66 6.09
C ARG A 300 -14.95 14.22 6.51
N PHE A 301 -14.06 13.38 7.07
CA PHE A 301 -12.72 13.81 7.48
C PHE A 301 -11.81 14.22 6.31
N PHE A 302 -12.10 13.74 5.09
CA PHE A 302 -11.32 14.03 3.88
C PHE A 302 -11.92 15.18 3.05
N THR A 303 -13.00 15.79 3.54
CA THR A 303 -13.54 17.04 2.97
C THR A 303 -12.73 18.24 3.44
N ARG A 304 -12.86 19.38 2.76
CA ARG A 304 -12.20 20.63 3.20
C ARG A 304 -12.62 21.04 4.61
N THR A 305 -13.92 20.93 4.91
CA THR A 305 -14.46 21.26 6.23
C THR A 305 -13.96 20.29 7.30
N GLY A 306 -13.87 18.99 6.99
CA GLY A 306 -13.29 18.00 7.88
C GLY A 306 -11.82 18.26 8.20
N VAL A 307 -11.01 18.58 7.19
CA VAL A 307 -9.58 18.91 7.38
C VAL A 307 -9.41 20.20 8.18
N VAL A 308 -10.21 21.24 7.90
CA VAL A 308 -10.18 22.47 8.70
C VAL A 308 -10.61 22.20 10.14
N GLY A 309 -11.68 21.45 10.35
CA GLY A 309 -12.13 21.04 11.68
C GLY A 309 -11.06 20.27 12.45
N LEU A 310 -10.36 19.34 11.78
CA LEU A 310 -9.22 18.62 12.35
C LEU A 310 -8.12 19.57 12.83
N TRP A 311 -7.72 20.53 12.00
CA TRP A 311 -6.71 21.53 12.38
C TRP A 311 -7.19 22.46 13.50
N LEU A 312 -8.46 22.86 13.51
CA LEU A 312 -9.05 23.64 14.59
C LEU A 312 -9.04 22.85 15.91
N CYS A 313 -9.35 21.56 15.90
CA CYS A 313 -9.23 20.70 17.09
C CYS A 313 -7.79 20.61 17.58
N ILE A 314 -6.82 20.46 16.68
CA ILE A 314 -5.39 20.38 17.06
C ILE A 314 -4.90 21.70 17.64
N LEU A 315 -5.10 22.82 16.94
CA LEU A 315 -4.62 24.15 17.35
C LEU A 315 -5.37 24.68 18.58
N GLY A 316 -6.70 24.54 18.59
CA GLY A 316 -7.52 24.88 19.75
C GLY A 316 -7.18 24.01 20.96
N GLY A 317 -6.84 22.74 20.73
CA GLY A 317 -6.35 21.84 21.76
C GLY A 317 -5.00 22.24 22.36
N ILE A 318 -4.06 22.75 21.55
CA ILE A 318 -2.77 23.28 22.05
C ILE A 318 -3.01 24.50 22.94
N TYR A 319 -3.92 25.39 22.54
CA TYR A 319 -4.33 26.52 23.38
C TYR A 319 -5.01 26.05 24.67
N ALA A 320 -5.96 25.12 24.58
CA ALA A 320 -6.64 24.55 25.74
C ALA A 320 -5.65 23.86 26.69
N MET A 321 -4.63 23.19 26.17
CA MET A 321 -3.55 22.60 26.96
C MET A 321 -2.79 23.65 27.78
N ALA A 322 -2.50 24.81 27.18
CA ALA A 322 -1.84 25.90 27.89
C ALA A 322 -2.73 26.49 29.00
N VAL A 323 -4.04 26.62 28.74
CA VAL A 323 -5.03 27.08 29.74
C VAL A 323 -5.17 26.07 30.88
N ALA A 324 -5.28 24.78 30.55
CA ALA A 324 -5.35 23.69 31.53
C ALA A 324 -4.10 23.64 32.41
N GLY A 325 -2.91 23.86 31.83
CA GLY A 325 -1.65 23.90 32.56
C GLY A 325 -1.53 25.02 33.60
N ALA A 326 -2.42 26.01 33.59
CA ALA A 326 -2.46 27.04 34.63
C ALA A 326 -3.07 26.53 35.96
N HIS A 327 -3.83 25.43 35.93
CA HIS A 327 -4.56 24.92 37.08
C HIS A 327 -4.50 23.39 37.23
N GLN A 328 -3.85 22.68 36.31
CA GLN A 328 -3.57 21.24 36.38
C GLN A 328 -2.06 21.01 36.45
N ASN A 329 -1.64 20.01 37.23
CA ASN A 329 -0.24 19.59 37.31
C ASN A 329 -0.01 18.30 36.51
N LEU A 330 1.16 18.17 35.88
CA LEU A 330 1.56 16.90 35.31
C LEU A 330 1.78 15.86 36.43
N PHE A 331 1.34 14.63 36.16
CA PHE A 331 1.44 13.48 37.07
C PHE A 331 0.56 13.54 38.33
N ASP A 332 -0.31 14.54 38.45
CA ASP A 332 -1.35 14.60 39.47
C ASP A 332 -2.71 14.25 38.86
N ILE A 333 -3.27 13.12 39.28
CA ILE A 333 -4.61 12.66 38.85
C ILE A 333 -5.72 13.11 39.81
N ASN A 334 -5.46 14.13 40.65
CA ASN A 334 -6.42 14.73 41.57
C ASN A 334 -7.14 13.69 42.46
N GLY A 335 -6.39 12.69 42.94
CA GLY A 335 -6.89 11.64 43.83
C GLY A 335 -7.65 10.49 43.14
N ALA A 336 -7.63 10.37 41.81
CA ALA A 336 -8.32 9.28 41.10
C ALA A 336 -7.75 7.86 41.35
N GLY A 337 -6.61 7.74 42.04
CA GLY A 337 -6.01 6.48 42.45
C GLY A 337 -5.76 5.50 41.28
N VAL A 338 -5.89 4.20 41.55
CA VAL A 338 -5.65 3.14 40.55
C VAL A 338 -6.61 3.23 39.36
N TRP A 339 -7.85 3.64 39.60
CA TRP A 339 -8.85 3.78 38.54
C TRP A 339 -8.48 4.88 37.52
N GLY A 340 -7.85 5.97 37.98
CA GLY A 340 -7.30 6.98 37.07
C GLY A 340 -6.26 6.41 36.11
N ALA A 341 -5.34 5.59 36.62
CA ALA A 341 -4.34 4.93 35.78
C ALA A 341 -4.96 3.95 34.76
N VAL A 342 -5.99 3.20 35.17
CA VAL A 342 -6.73 2.30 34.27
C VAL A 342 -7.42 3.06 33.14
N VAL A 343 -8.07 4.19 33.46
CA VAL A 343 -8.74 5.04 32.46
C VAL A 343 -7.72 5.64 31.49
N ILE A 344 -6.57 6.08 31.97
CA ILE A 344 -5.48 6.59 31.11
C ILE A 344 -4.99 5.49 30.17
N ALA A 345 -4.73 4.28 30.68
CA ALA A 345 -4.29 3.15 29.87
C ALA A 345 -5.32 2.77 28.80
N ALA A 346 -6.61 2.71 29.17
CA ALA A 346 -7.70 2.49 28.23
C ALA A 346 -7.78 3.60 27.17
N GLY A 347 -7.58 4.86 27.57
CA GLY A 347 -7.53 6.01 26.68
C GLY A 347 -6.44 5.90 25.61
N TYR A 348 -5.23 5.46 25.99
CA TYR A 348 -4.16 5.19 25.03
C TYR A 348 -4.50 4.07 24.05
N LEU A 349 -5.11 2.98 24.53
CA LEU A 349 -5.53 1.87 23.67
C LEU A 349 -6.58 2.35 22.65
N VAL A 350 -7.56 3.14 23.08
CA VAL A 350 -8.56 3.74 22.18
C VAL A 350 -7.87 4.66 21.17
N ALA A 351 -6.97 5.53 21.60
CA ALA A 351 -6.25 6.43 20.70
C ALA A 351 -5.41 5.67 19.66
N LEU A 352 -4.79 4.56 20.05
CA LEU A 352 -4.05 3.65 19.14
C LEU A 352 -4.98 3.00 18.11
N ILE A 353 -6.16 2.53 18.52
CA ILE A 353 -7.16 1.98 17.58
C ILE A 353 -7.64 3.04 16.60
N VAL A 354 -7.88 4.27 17.08
CA VAL A 354 -8.29 5.38 16.22
C VAL A 354 -7.18 5.77 15.25
N HIS A 355 -5.92 5.78 15.69
CA HIS A 355 -4.75 6.03 14.86
C HIS A 355 -4.68 5.06 13.67
N GLU A 356 -4.74 3.76 13.94
CA GLU A 356 -4.72 2.74 12.88
C GLU A 356 -5.97 2.78 11.99
N SER A 357 -7.13 3.09 12.58
CA SER A 357 -8.36 3.28 11.82
C SER A 357 -8.28 4.49 10.89
N ALA A 358 -7.57 5.55 11.28
CA ALA A 358 -7.36 6.72 10.43
C ALA A 358 -6.54 6.38 9.19
N HIS A 359 -5.47 5.58 9.32
CA HIS A 359 -4.75 5.02 8.18
C HIS A 359 -5.67 4.22 7.25
N ALA A 360 -6.48 3.33 7.81
CA ALA A 360 -7.43 2.50 7.04
C ALA A 360 -8.45 3.36 6.27
N LEU A 361 -9.04 4.36 6.93
CA LEU A 361 -10.00 5.29 6.31
C LEU A 361 -9.33 6.14 5.22
N ALA A 362 -8.09 6.55 5.42
CA ALA A 362 -7.31 7.27 4.41
C ALA A 362 -7.05 6.40 3.18
N VAL A 363 -6.72 5.11 3.35
CA VAL A 363 -6.61 4.15 2.24
C VAL A 363 -7.94 4.08 1.47
N LYS A 364 -9.07 3.96 2.18
CA LYS A 364 -10.41 3.90 1.58
C LYS A 364 -10.79 5.17 0.83
N SER A 365 -10.33 6.33 1.30
CA SER A 365 -10.55 7.61 0.61
C SER A 365 -9.95 7.68 -0.79
N TYR A 366 -8.94 6.85 -1.07
CA TYR A 366 -8.33 6.72 -2.40
C TYR A 366 -8.90 5.54 -3.22
N GLY A 367 -10.00 4.91 -2.76
CA GLY A 367 -10.61 3.77 -3.43
C GLY A 367 -9.75 2.50 -3.37
N ARG A 368 -8.94 2.36 -2.31
CA ARG A 368 -7.99 1.25 -2.13
C ARG A 368 -8.45 0.28 -1.06
N THR A 369 -7.84 -0.91 -1.08
CA THR A 369 -8.23 -2.02 -0.21
C THR A 369 -7.29 -2.15 0.98
N VAL A 370 -7.87 -2.45 2.15
CA VAL A 370 -7.15 -2.76 3.39
C VAL A 370 -7.18 -4.27 3.58
N THR A 371 -6.03 -4.91 3.37
CA THR A 371 -5.92 -6.38 3.29
C THR A 371 -5.99 -7.04 4.67
N ARG A 372 -5.29 -6.48 5.65
CA ARG A 372 -5.18 -7.01 7.02
C ARG A 372 -4.95 -5.88 8.01
N GLY A 373 -5.23 -6.17 9.26
CA GLY A 373 -4.87 -5.34 10.41
C GLY A 373 -4.91 -6.21 11.66
N GLY A 374 -4.35 -5.74 12.75
CA GLY A 374 -4.24 -6.57 13.94
C GLY A 374 -3.48 -5.92 15.07
N PHE A 375 -3.18 -6.75 16.07
CA PHE A 375 -2.35 -6.40 17.20
C PHE A 375 -1.09 -7.24 17.18
N MET A 376 0.06 -6.62 17.44
CA MET A 376 1.30 -7.32 17.68
C MET A 376 1.95 -6.87 18.98
N LEU A 377 2.57 -7.78 19.70
CA LEU A 377 3.42 -7.45 20.85
C LEU A 377 4.87 -7.33 20.38
N MET A 378 5.43 -6.12 20.51
CA MET A 378 6.83 -5.85 20.22
C MET A 378 7.52 -5.43 21.54
N MET A 379 8.51 -6.22 21.98
CA MET A 379 9.25 -5.97 23.23
C MET A 379 8.33 -5.85 24.48
N GLY A 380 7.24 -6.62 24.53
CA GLY A 380 6.26 -6.57 25.63
C GLY A 380 5.26 -5.42 25.57
N MET A 381 5.37 -4.50 24.59
CA MET A 381 4.41 -3.42 24.37
C MET A 381 3.41 -3.78 23.26
N PRO A 382 2.09 -3.55 23.46
CA PRO A 382 1.09 -3.79 22.44
C PRO A 382 1.16 -2.71 21.35
N PHE A 383 1.23 -3.13 20.10
CA PHE A 383 1.11 -2.29 18.90
C PHE A 383 -0.12 -2.74 18.11
N ALA A 384 -0.91 -1.80 17.63
CA ALA A 384 -1.89 -2.06 16.58
C ALA A 384 -1.24 -1.77 15.23
N PHE A 385 -1.70 -2.44 14.17
CA PHE A 385 -1.25 -2.13 12.81
C PHE A 385 -2.39 -2.33 11.81
N VAL A 386 -2.37 -1.52 10.76
CA VAL A 386 -3.17 -1.71 9.54
C VAL A 386 -2.25 -1.80 8.33
N ASP A 387 -2.52 -2.76 7.45
CA ASP A 387 -1.76 -2.94 6.22
C ASP A 387 -2.20 -1.92 5.16
N THR A 388 -1.33 -0.94 4.95
CA THR A 388 -1.49 0.15 3.97
C THR A 388 -0.73 -0.12 2.65
N SER A 389 -0.22 -1.34 2.43
CA SER A 389 0.64 -1.67 1.28
C SER A 389 0.00 -1.39 -0.08
N ASP A 390 -1.34 -1.40 -0.19
CA ASP A 390 -2.01 -1.04 -1.44
C ASP A 390 -1.72 0.40 -1.89
N MET A 391 -1.31 1.26 -0.96
CA MET A 391 -0.99 2.66 -1.26
C MET A 391 0.30 2.86 -2.06
N TRP A 392 1.13 1.82 -2.21
CA TRP A 392 2.22 1.82 -3.21
C TRP A 392 1.68 2.03 -4.63
N PHE A 393 0.44 1.62 -4.91
CA PHE A 393 -0.26 1.91 -6.16
C PHE A 393 -0.79 3.35 -6.25
N GLY A 394 -0.81 4.10 -5.15
CA GLY A 394 -1.11 5.53 -5.12
C GLY A 394 0.02 6.44 -5.60
N SER A 395 -0.26 7.74 -5.65
CA SER A 395 0.75 8.79 -5.83
C SER A 395 1.59 8.98 -4.55
N ARG A 396 2.73 9.68 -4.66
CA ARG A 396 3.52 10.06 -3.46
C ARG A 396 2.70 10.87 -2.45
N TRP A 397 1.84 11.76 -2.93
CA TRP A 397 1.04 12.63 -2.06
C TRP A 397 -0.07 11.87 -1.37
N SER A 398 -0.67 10.86 -2.04
CA SER A 398 -1.64 9.99 -1.39
C SER A 398 -1.00 9.10 -0.32
N ARG A 399 0.24 8.63 -0.53
CA ARG A 399 0.97 7.92 0.53
C ARG A 399 1.23 8.82 1.73
N ILE A 400 1.74 10.04 1.52
CA ILE A 400 1.95 11.03 2.59
C ILE A 400 0.66 11.30 3.37
N VAL A 401 -0.48 11.49 2.69
CA VAL A 401 -1.78 11.70 3.36
C VAL A 401 -2.17 10.50 4.21
N VAL A 402 -2.02 9.28 3.70
CA VAL A 402 -2.28 8.06 4.47
C VAL A 402 -1.35 7.98 5.67
N THR A 403 -0.05 8.18 5.50
CA THR A 403 0.94 8.13 6.58
C THR A 403 0.71 9.21 7.65
N LEU A 404 0.32 10.43 7.28
CA LEU A 404 0.06 11.50 8.26
C LEU A 404 -1.31 11.36 8.96
N SER A 405 -2.24 10.59 8.40
CA SER A 405 -3.60 10.47 8.96
C SER A 405 -3.64 9.87 10.36
N GLY A 406 -2.77 8.91 10.68
CA GLY A 406 -2.61 8.34 12.01
C GLY A 406 -2.21 9.40 13.05
N PRO A 407 -1.01 9.99 12.94
CA PRO A 407 -0.53 10.99 13.90
C PRO A 407 -1.46 12.21 14.05
N LEU A 408 -2.05 12.68 12.94
CA LEU A 408 -2.98 13.82 12.99
C LEU A 408 -4.30 13.47 13.71
N SER A 409 -4.78 12.23 13.58
CA SER A 409 -5.97 11.79 14.34
C SER A 409 -5.67 11.71 15.84
N THR A 410 -4.48 11.25 16.23
CA THR A 410 -4.02 11.23 17.62
C THR A 410 -3.94 12.63 18.22
N ALA A 411 -3.36 13.60 17.49
CA ALA A 411 -3.33 15.00 17.94
C ALA A 411 -4.71 15.63 18.04
N ALA A 412 -5.66 15.26 17.17
CA ALA A 412 -7.02 15.78 17.27
C ALA A 412 -7.75 15.23 18.51
N ILE A 413 -7.56 13.96 18.85
CA ILE A 413 -8.06 13.38 20.10
C ILE A 413 -7.41 14.07 21.30
N ALA A 414 -6.10 14.28 21.27
CA ALA A 414 -5.38 15.03 22.29
C ALA A 414 -5.98 16.42 22.50
N GLY A 415 -6.33 17.11 21.41
CA GLY A 415 -6.94 18.44 21.48
C GLY A 415 -8.36 18.46 22.07
N MET A 416 -9.18 17.45 21.76
CA MET A 416 -10.49 17.29 22.40
C MET A 416 -10.37 17.03 23.90
N LEU A 417 -9.41 16.21 24.32
CA LEU A 417 -9.14 15.94 25.74
C LEU A 417 -8.54 17.15 26.46
N ALA A 418 -7.69 17.93 25.79
CA ALA A 418 -7.17 19.18 26.34
C ALA A 418 -8.27 20.21 26.59
N ALA A 419 -9.28 20.28 25.71
CA ALA A 419 -10.47 21.09 25.93
C ALA A 419 -11.28 20.64 27.15
N VAL A 420 -11.45 19.33 27.34
CA VAL A 420 -12.07 18.76 28.54
C VAL A 420 -11.27 19.16 29.79
N ALA A 421 -9.95 19.04 29.75
CA ALA A 421 -9.06 19.41 30.85
C ALA A 421 -9.14 20.89 31.24
N ALA A 422 -9.35 21.78 30.26
CA ALA A 422 -9.36 23.23 30.47
C ALA A 422 -10.67 23.78 31.04
N TRP A 423 -11.81 23.18 30.69
CA TRP A 423 -13.12 23.81 30.92
C TRP A 423 -14.14 22.95 31.67
N VAL A 424 -13.88 21.66 31.89
CA VAL A 424 -14.81 20.81 32.64
C VAL A 424 -14.53 20.95 34.14
N PRO A 425 -15.52 21.40 34.96
CA PRO A 425 -15.33 21.60 36.39
C PRO A 425 -15.49 20.29 37.18
N ALA A 426 -14.65 19.30 36.86
CA ALA A 426 -14.60 18.00 37.55
C ALA A 426 -13.13 17.59 37.73
N PRO A 427 -12.52 17.79 38.91
CA PRO A 427 -11.07 17.69 39.12
C PRO A 427 -10.46 16.36 38.69
N GLN A 428 -11.13 15.23 38.98
CA GLN A 428 -10.62 13.91 38.59
C GLN A 428 -10.64 13.73 37.06
N VAL A 429 -11.72 14.19 36.42
CA VAL A 429 -11.89 14.09 34.96
C VAL A 429 -10.92 15.02 34.24
N SER A 430 -10.78 16.25 34.70
CA SER A 430 -9.90 17.24 34.11
C SER A 430 -8.42 16.85 34.26
N GLY A 431 -8.02 16.31 35.42
CA GLY A 431 -6.66 15.80 35.66
C GLY A 431 -6.31 14.62 34.77
N ILE A 432 -7.21 13.61 34.69
CA ILE A 432 -7.04 12.46 33.79
C ILE A 432 -6.96 12.91 32.33
N ALA A 433 -7.86 13.79 31.91
CA ALA A 433 -7.90 14.31 30.54
C ALA A 433 -6.63 15.09 30.20
N TYR A 434 -6.11 15.90 31.14
CA TYR A 434 -4.87 16.66 30.98
C TYR A 434 -3.67 15.73 30.74
N GLN A 435 -3.50 14.72 31.61
CA GLN A 435 -2.39 13.78 31.50
C GLN A 435 -2.47 12.93 30.22
N LEU A 436 -3.68 12.47 29.85
CA LEU A 436 -3.88 11.72 28.61
C LEU A 436 -3.63 12.61 27.38
N ALA A 437 -4.15 13.84 27.36
CA ALA A 437 -3.93 14.78 26.27
C ALA A 437 -2.43 15.10 26.09
N PHE A 438 -1.71 15.36 27.18
CA PHE A 438 -0.28 15.66 27.15
C PHE A 438 0.50 14.50 26.52
N GLY A 439 0.23 13.28 26.98
CA GLY A 439 0.92 12.11 26.48
C GLY A 439 0.54 11.74 25.04
N LEU A 440 -0.69 12.00 24.59
CA LEU A 440 -1.07 11.83 23.18
C LEU A 440 -0.43 12.87 22.26
N TYR A 441 -0.26 14.12 22.71
CA TYR A 441 0.52 15.12 21.97
C TYR A 441 2.00 14.71 21.89
N LEU A 442 2.58 14.26 22.99
CA LEU A 442 3.95 13.74 23.01
C LEU A 442 4.12 12.52 22.10
N ASN A 443 3.14 11.60 22.10
CA ASN A 443 3.11 10.46 21.19
C ASN A 443 3.01 10.91 19.72
N THR A 444 2.25 11.96 19.43
CA THR A 444 2.17 12.51 18.08
C THR A 444 3.53 13.08 17.64
N LEU A 445 4.21 13.85 18.49
CA LEU A 445 5.56 14.35 18.21
C LEU A 445 6.56 13.21 18.00
N TYR A 446 6.45 12.15 18.81
CA TYR A 446 7.26 10.95 18.66
C TYR A 446 7.02 10.27 17.31
N ASN A 447 5.77 10.06 16.91
CA ASN A 447 5.42 9.46 15.61
C ASN A 447 5.81 10.34 14.42
N LEU A 448 5.77 11.66 14.55
CA LEU A 448 6.23 12.60 13.53
C LEU A 448 7.76 12.76 13.48
N ASN A 449 8.51 12.11 14.38
CA ASN A 449 9.95 12.19 14.39
C ASN A 449 10.53 11.55 13.10
N PRO A 450 11.25 12.33 12.26
CA PRO A 450 11.77 11.82 11.00
C PRO A 450 12.93 10.85 11.17
N LEU A 451 13.56 10.76 12.34
CA LEU A 451 14.77 9.96 12.55
C LEU A 451 14.48 8.48 12.77
N MET A 452 13.31 8.17 13.34
CA MET A 452 12.89 6.80 13.68
C MET A 452 11.96 6.25 12.61
N PRO A 453 11.90 4.92 12.37
CA PRO A 453 11.08 4.31 11.33
C PRO A 453 9.58 4.32 11.69
N LEU A 454 9.06 5.50 11.97
CA LEU A 454 7.68 5.83 12.32
C LEU A 454 7.04 6.59 11.14
N ASP A 455 5.82 7.07 11.31
CA ASP A 455 5.06 7.74 10.25
C ASP A 455 5.76 8.99 9.71
N GLY A 456 6.35 9.82 10.58
CA GLY A 456 7.07 11.03 10.18
C GLY A 456 8.23 10.74 9.23
N TYR A 457 8.99 9.67 9.50
CA TYR A 457 10.05 9.19 8.61
C TYR A 457 9.49 8.73 7.27
N GLN A 458 8.42 7.92 7.27
CA GLN A 458 7.82 7.43 6.04
C GLN A 458 7.27 8.57 5.18
N ALA A 459 6.62 9.56 5.80
CA ALA A 459 6.14 10.76 5.13
C ALA A 459 7.28 11.58 4.53
N LEU A 460 8.39 11.75 5.27
CA LEU A 460 9.59 12.44 4.78
C LEU A 460 10.25 11.67 3.62
N ALA A 461 10.39 10.35 3.75
CA ALA A 461 10.94 9.48 2.73
C ALA A 461 10.13 9.58 1.43
N ASP A 462 8.81 9.59 1.51
CA ASP A 462 7.93 9.77 0.35
C ASP A 462 7.96 11.18 -0.23
N ALA A 463 8.11 12.21 0.60
CA ALA A 463 8.26 13.59 0.16
C ALA A 463 9.55 13.80 -0.64
N LEU A 464 10.66 13.25 -0.13
CA LEU A 464 11.99 13.32 -0.74
C LEU A 464 12.20 12.29 -1.88
N ARG A 465 11.27 11.35 -2.06
CA ARG A 465 11.38 10.21 -3.01
C ARG A 465 12.58 9.30 -2.71
N LEU A 466 12.85 9.09 -1.43
CA LEU A 466 13.96 8.28 -0.93
C LEU A 466 13.42 7.16 -0.02
N PRO A 467 12.92 6.04 -0.58
CA PRO A 467 12.27 4.97 0.20
C PRO A 467 13.20 4.34 1.24
N ARG A 468 14.52 4.38 1.02
CA ARG A 468 15.55 3.86 1.94
C ARG A 468 16.43 4.97 2.51
N LEU A 469 15.87 6.17 2.69
CA LEU A 469 16.57 7.37 3.16
C LEU A 469 17.52 7.09 4.33
N ARG A 470 17.03 6.43 5.39
CA ARG A 470 17.83 6.18 6.59
C ARG A 470 18.99 5.22 6.34
N GLU A 471 18.75 4.12 5.63
CA GLU A 471 19.79 3.13 5.34
C GLU A 471 20.88 3.69 4.44
N GLU A 472 20.48 4.42 3.40
CA GLU A 472 21.40 5.08 2.47
C GLU A 472 22.20 6.20 3.16
N ALA A 473 21.54 7.05 3.94
CA ALA A 473 22.18 8.13 4.68
C ALA A 473 23.15 7.60 5.74
N SER A 474 22.77 6.55 6.46
CA SER A 474 23.64 5.93 7.48
C SER A 474 24.84 5.22 6.84
N ALA A 475 24.65 4.55 5.71
CA ALA A 475 25.73 3.94 4.94
C ALA A 475 26.69 5.00 4.36
N TYR A 476 26.14 6.11 3.86
CA TYR A 476 26.94 7.23 3.36
C TYR A 476 27.75 7.87 4.49
N PHE A 477 27.13 8.13 5.65
CA PHE A 477 27.82 8.66 6.83
C PHE A 477 28.92 7.73 7.34
N THR A 478 28.66 6.43 7.45
CA THR A 478 29.62 5.47 8.03
C THR A 478 30.77 5.11 7.10
N LYS A 479 30.54 5.07 5.78
CA LYS A 479 31.52 4.60 4.80
C LYS A 479 31.72 5.54 3.60
N GLY A 480 30.63 6.09 3.08
CA GLY A 480 30.64 6.93 1.88
C GLY A 480 31.47 8.20 2.03
N ILE A 481 31.30 8.94 3.12
CA ILE A 481 32.02 10.20 3.36
C ILE A 481 33.54 9.97 3.46
N TRP A 482 33.95 8.89 4.14
CA TRP A 482 35.35 8.49 4.24
C TRP A 482 35.93 8.06 2.89
N SER A 483 35.12 7.40 2.04
CA SER A 483 35.53 7.05 0.69
C SER A 483 35.71 8.28 -0.19
N ASP A 484 34.84 9.28 -0.08
CA ASP A 484 34.92 10.51 -0.87
C ASP A 484 36.09 11.40 -0.44
N ILE A 485 36.33 11.50 0.87
CA ILE A 485 37.52 12.16 1.43
C ILE A 485 38.80 11.47 0.94
N LYS A 486 38.87 10.13 1.03
CA LYS A 486 40.03 9.36 0.53
C LYS A 486 40.24 9.50 -0.98
N ALA A 487 39.17 9.67 -1.74
CA ALA A 487 39.22 9.85 -3.19
C ALA A 487 39.40 11.32 -3.63
N GLY A 488 39.54 12.27 -2.70
CA GLY A 488 39.66 13.70 -3.00
C GLY A 488 38.41 14.33 -3.63
N ARG A 489 37.25 13.68 -3.56
CA ARG A 489 36.00 14.18 -4.14
C ARG A 489 35.33 15.13 -3.15
N LYS A 490 34.97 16.33 -3.62
CA LYS A 490 34.17 17.27 -2.80
C LYS A 490 32.71 16.81 -2.79
N PRO A 491 32.12 16.54 -1.62
CA PRO A 491 30.73 16.12 -1.56
C PRO A 491 29.80 17.28 -1.95
N GLY A 492 28.82 17.00 -2.81
CA GLY A 492 27.79 17.96 -3.17
C GLY A 492 26.81 18.23 -2.02
N ILE A 493 26.00 19.28 -2.13
CA ILE A 493 25.01 19.70 -1.10
C ILE A 493 24.10 18.53 -0.66
N LYS A 494 23.67 17.69 -1.61
CA LYS A 494 22.85 16.51 -1.32
C LYS A 494 23.58 15.46 -0.48
N GLN A 495 24.86 15.23 -0.76
CA GLN A 495 25.69 14.29 -0.01
C GLN A 495 25.96 14.78 1.41
N ILE A 496 26.18 16.10 1.57
CA ILE A 496 26.29 16.74 2.88
C ILE A 496 24.97 16.56 3.66
N GLY A 497 23.83 16.79 3.02
CA GLY A 497 22.51 16.54 3.63
C GLY A 497 22.29 15.08 4.06
N MET A 498 22.68 14.12 3.22
CA MET A 498 22.62 12.69 3.56
C MET A 498 23.57 12.33 4.71
N ALA A 499 24.78 12.89 4.75
CA ALA A 499 25.73 12.66 5.83
C ALA A 499 25.22 13.24 7.16
N ALA A 500 24.70 14.47 7.15
CA ALA A 500 24.12 15.11 8.33
C ALA A 500 22.92 14.31 8.87
N TYR A 501 21.98 13.94 8.00
CA TYR A 501 20.86 13.09 8.38
C TYR A 501 21.32 11.72 8.90
N GLY A 502 22.30 11.09 8.24
CA GLY A 502 22.88 9.81 8.65
C GLY A 502 23.51 9.89 10.04
N PHE A 503 24.26 10.95 10.33
CA PHE A 503 24.81 11.22 11.66
C PHE A 503 23.70 11.34 12.71
N THR A 504 22.69 12.20 12.47
CA THR A 504 21.58 12.39 13.41
C THR A 504 20.78 11.11 13.62
N ALA A 505 20.58 10.30 12.58
CA ALA A 505 19.88 9.02 12.69
C ALA A 505 20.66 8.00 13.55
N VAL A 506 21.98 7.91 13.38
CA VAL A 506 22.84 7.01 14.17
C VAL A 506 22.90 7.46 15.63
N VAL A 507 23.23 8.73 15.88
CA VAL A 507 23.32 9.29 17.24
C VAL A 507 21.95 9.26 17.93
N GLY A 508 20.90 9.69 17.24
CA GLY A 508 19.54 9.69 17.77
C GLY A 508 19.04 8.29 18.11
N THR A 509 19.40 7.28 17.32
CA THR A 509 19.07 5.88 17.65
C THR A 509 19.82 5.41 18.89
N GLY A 510 21.11 5.74 19.01
CA GLY A 510 21.91 5.42 20.20
C GLY A 510 21.33 6.07 21.46
N LEU A 511 20.97 7.36 21.37
CA LEU A 511 20.34 8.10 22.46
C LEU A 511 18.97 7.51 22.83
N PHE A 512 18.15 7.15 21.85
CA PHE A 512 16.84 6.54 22.11
C PHE A 512 16.96 5.18 22.80
N VAL A 513 17.90 4.33 22.37
CA VAL A 513 18.17 3.04 23.03
C VAL A 513 18.66 3.27 24.47
N LEU A 514 19.54 4.26 24.68
CA LEU A 514 20.01 4.63 26.02
C LEU A 514 18.87 5.14 26.91
N LEU A 515 18.04 6.06 26.42
CA LEU A 515 16.89 6.59 27.17
C LEU A 515 15.86 5.50 27.47
N GLY A 516 15.56 4.64 26.49
CA GLY A 516 14.68 3.49 26.69
C GLY A 516 15.23 2.53 27.75
N PHE A 517 16.54 2.28 27.74
CA PHE A 517 17.22 1.49 28.76
C PHE A 517 17.12 2.13 30.15
N LEU A 518 17.39 3.44 30.26
CA LEU A 518 17.31 4.17 31.52
C LEU A 518 15.88 4.18 32.07
N ALA A 519 14.88 4.45 31.22
CA ALA A 519 13.48 4.43 31.59
C ALA A 519 13.00 3.03 32.03
N TRP A 520 13.49 1.98 31.36
CA TRP A 520 13.13 0.61 31.72
C TRP A 520 13.79 0.17 33.03
N ARG A 521 15.06 0.53 33.22
CA ARG A 521 15.79 0.33 34.49
C ARG A 521 15.04 0.99 35.64
N ASP A 522 14.62 2.24 35.46
CA ASP A 522 13.89 3.00 36.47
C ASP A 522 12.54 2.35 36.81
N ARG A 523 11.79 1.96 35.77
CA ARG A 523 10.45 1.37 35.93
C ARG A 523 10.45 -0.04 36.52
N LEU A 524 11.45 -0.86 36.20
CA LEU A 524 11.62 -2.16 36.87
C LEU A 524 12.25 -2.02 38.24
N GLY A 525 13.23 -1.12 38.40
CA GLY A 525 13.87 -0.82 39.67
C GLY A 525 12.83 -0.48 40.72
N GLY A 526 11.93 0.46 40.44
CA GLY A 526 10.87 0.84 41.37
C GLY A 526 9.85 -0.27 41.68
N LEU A 527 9.64 -1.25 40.79
CA LEU A 527 8.75 -2.40 41.05
C LEU A 527 9.43 -3.52 41.85
N VAL A 528 10.76 -3.53 41.87
CA VAL A 528 11.58 -4.63 42.37
C VAL A 528 12.24 -4.25 43.70
N GLU A 529 12.65 -2.99 43.86
CA GLU A 529 13.29 -2.46 45.08
C GLU A 529 12.40 -2.59 46.33
N GLU A 530 11.07 -2.59 46.18
CA GLU A 530 10.14 -2.77 47.31
C GLU A 530 10.02 -4.23 47.79
N TYR A 531 10.38 -5.20 46.94
CA TYR A 531 10.13 -6.62 47.20
C TYR A 531 11.39 -7.51 47.22
N LEU A 532 12.56 -6.99 46.83
CA LEU A 532 13.80 -7.77 46.70
C LEU A 532 14.98 -7.16 47.50
N PRO A 533 15.80 -7.99 48.17
CA PRO A 533 16.99 -7.52 48.88
C PRO A 533 18.00 -6.83 47.94
N PRO A 534 18.81 -5.88 48.46
CA PRO A 534 19.83 -5.20 47.67
C PRO A 534 20.80 -6.21 47.02
N GLY A 535 20.93 -6.18 45.70
CA GLY A 535 21.81 -7.03 44.88
C GLY A 535 21.09 -8.09 44.03
N ILE A 536 19.91 -8.56 44.43
CA ILE A 536 19.10 -9.51 43.62
C ILE A 536 18.22 -8.75 42.61
N ASP A 537 17.79 -7.54 42.97
CA ASP A 537 17.16 -6.56 42.09
C ASP A 537 17.95 -6.34 40.79
N VAL A 538 19.27 -6.14 40.90
CA VAL A 538 20.16 -5.96 39.74
C VAL A 538 20.20 -7.22 38.87
N LEU A 539 20.22 -8.41 39.47
CA LEU A 539 20.23 -9.68 38.73
C LEU A 539 18.91 -9.92 37.99
N VAL A 540 17.77 -9.63 38.62
CA VAL A 540 16.43 -9.75 38.03
C VAL A 540 16.24 -8.73 36.91
N ILE A 541 16.71 -7.48 37.11
CA ILE A 541 16.73 -6.45 36.07
C ILE A 541 17.63 -6.88 34.91
N VAL A 542 18.85 -7.35 35.16
CA VAL A 542 19.78 -7.82 34.11
C VAL A 542 19.23 -9.03 33.36
N LEU A 543 18.59 -9.99 34.03
CA LEU A 543 17.94 -11.14 33.40
C LEU A 543 16.70 -10.73 32.61
N GLY A 544 15.88 -9.81 33.12
CA GLY A 544 14.74 -9.22 32.40
C GLY A 544 15.18 -8.46 31.15
N ILE A 545 16.23 -7.63 31.28
CA ILE A 545 16.85 -6.90 30.17
C ILE A 545 17.40 -7.91 29.16
N GLY A 546 18.09 -8.95 29.63
CA GLY A 546 18.64 -10.02 28.82
C GLY A 546 17.57 -10.78 28.04
N LEU A 547 16.39 -11.03 28.64
CA LEU A 547 15.26 -11.72 28.04
C LEU A 547 14.55 -10.86 26.98
N ILE A 548 14.32 -9.57 27.25
CA ILE A 548 13.67 -8.65 26.31
C ILE A 548 14.61 -8.27 25.16
N MET A 549 15.89 -8.05 25.44
CA MET A 549 16.91 -7.76 24.43
C MET A 549 17.43 -9.03 23.75
N PHE A 550 17.04 -10.23 24.20
CA PHE A 550 17.40 -11.52 23.61
C PHE A 550 17.27 -11.57 22.08
N PRO A 551 16.20 -11.03 21.45
CA PRO A 551 16.05 -11.08 19.99
C PRO A 551 17.15 -10.29 19.26
N ILE A 552 17.63 -9.21 19.88
CA ILE A 552 18.66 -8.32 19.35
C ILE A 552 20.03 -8.97 19.52
N TRP A 553 20.36 -9.43 20.74
CA TRP A 553 21.61 -10.14 21.02
C TRP A 553 21.72 -11.46 20.25
N TYR A 554 20.64 -12.21 20.10
CA TYR A 554 20.62 -13.46 19.30
C TYR A 554 20.90 -13.20 17.82
N ARG A 555 20.37 -12.13 17.22
CA ARG A 555 20.67 -11.76 15.82
C ARG A 555 22.12 -11.30 15.67
N LEU A 556 22.63 -10.49 16.59
CA LEU A 556 24.03 -10.08 16.62
C LEU A 556 24.95 -11.29 16.76
N PHE A 557 24.66 -12.19 17.68
CA PHE A 557 25.38 -13.44 17.90
C PHE A 557 25.35 -14.35 16.65
N ARG A 558 24.21 -14.48 15.98
CA ARG A 558 24.11 -15.22 14.70
C ARG A 558 24.93 -14.60 13.58
N LYS A 559 24.95 -13.26 13.47
CA LYS A 559 25.79 -12.56 12.49
C LYS A 559 27.28 -12.76 12.81
N LEU A 560 27.65 -12.68 14.09
CA LEU A 560 29.03 -12.86 14.55
C LEU A 560 29.51 -14.29 14.30
N THR A 561 28.72 -15.29 14.70
CA THR A 561 29.03 -16.71 14.46
C THR A 561 29.02 -17.07 12.97
N GLY A 562 28.13 -16.47 12.17
CA GLY A 562 28.15 -16.58 10.72
C GLY A 562 29.42 -15.99 10.10
N PHE A 563 29.85 -14.81 10.56
CA PHE A 563 31.08 -14.15 10.14
C PHE A 563 32.34 -14.95 10.55
N ILE A 564 32.35 -15.52 11.75
CA ILE A 564 33.43 -16.41 12.22
C ILE A 564 33.48 -17.68 11.37
N LYS A 565 32.33 -18.28 11.04
CA LYS A 565 32.27 -19.46 10.15
C LYS A 565 32.72 -19.13 8.73
N SER A 566 32.34 -17.99 8.16
CA SER A 566 32.78 -17.59 6.82
C SER A 566 34.28 -17.29 6.79
N ARG A 567 34.84 -16.70 7.86
CA ARG A 567 36.29 -16.52 7.99
C ARG A 567 37.02 -17.85 8.11
N LYS A 568 36.52 -18.78 8.93
CA LYS A 568 37.10 -20.12 9.06
C LYS A 568 37.06 -20.91 7.75
N ALA A 569 35.97 -20.78 6.98
CA ALA A 569 35.87 -21.37 5.65
C ALA A 569 36.87 -20.73 4.66
N ALA A 570 36.97 -19.40 4.63
CA ALA A 570 37.94 -18.70 3.78
C ALA A 570 39.39 -18.99 4.15
N THR A 571 39.71 -19.20 5.43
CA THR A 571 41.07 -19.61 5.86
C THR A 571 41.36 -21.08 5.54
N ALA A 572 40.33 -21.93 5.46
CA ALA A 572 40.49 -23.33 5.06
C ALA A 572 40.68 -23.47 3.54
N GLU A 573 40.05 -22.60 2.75
CA GLU A 573 40.19 -22.54 1.28
C GLU A 573 41.53 -21.96 0.80
N VAL A 574 42.25 -21.24 1.66
CA VAL A 574 43.60 -20.70 1.40
C VAL A 574 44.70 -21.67 1.88
N ALA A 575 44.34 -22.64 2.72
CA ALA A 575 45.26 -23.66 3.25
C ALA A 575 45.17 -25.02 2.53
N ALA A 576 44.18 -25.19 1.64
CA ALA A 576 44.05 -26.28 0.69
C ALA A 576 44.48 -25.79 -0.70
#